data_AF-A0A8T7B4M5-F1
#
_entry.id   AF-A0A8T7B4M5-F1
#
_cell.length_a   1.000
_cell.length_b   1.000
_cell.length_c   1.000
_cell.angle_alpha   90.00
_cell.angle_beta   90.00
_cell.angle_gamma   90.00
#
_symmetry.space_group_name_H-M   'P 1'
#
loop_
_entity.id
_entity.type
_entity.pdbx_description
1 polymer ?
#
loop_
_entity_poly.entity_id
_entity_poly.type
_entity_poly.pdbx_seq_one_letter_code
_entity_poly.pdbx_strand_id
1 'polypeptide(L)' 'ITMRAATQTSMSETDAEKLLRLLENLEDLDDVQEVYSNADFPEDLLAAMS' A
#
# COMPACT_ATOMS: atom_id res chain seq x y z
N ILE A 1 3.41 -10.54 15.60
CA ILE A 1 3.49 -11.41 14.39
C ILE A 1 3.00 -10.54 13.24
N THR A 2 3.66 -10.53 12.08
CA THR A 2 3.27 -9.72 10.90
C THR A 2 3.19 -10.61 9.66
N MET A 3 2.44 -10.20 8.65
CA MET A 3 2.24 -10.96 7.41
C MET A 3 3.17 -10.47 6.31
N ARG A 4 3.87 -11.41 5.65
CA ARG A 4 4.71 -11.13 4.49
C ARG A 4 4.16 -11.85 3.27
N ALA A 5 3.89 -11.09 2.22
CA ALA A 5 3.40 -11.65 0.97
C ALA A 5 4.47 -12.50 0.27
N ALA A 6 4.06 -13.61 -0.33
CA ALA A 6 4.94 -14.49 -1.10
C ALA A 6 5.25 -13.96 -2.51
N THR A 7 4.39 -13.08 -3.03
CA THR A 7 4.52 -12.43 -4.34
C THR A 7 4.33 -10.94 -4.18
N GLN A 8 4.95 -10.16 -5.07
CA GLN A 8 4.83 -8.70 -5.08
C GLN A 8 4.22 -8.24 -6.41
N THR A 9 3.45 -7.15 -6.35
CA THR A 9 2.83 -6.54 -7.52
C THR A 9 3.35 -5.12 -7.67
N SER A 10 4.06 -4.86 -8.77
CA SER A 10 4.56 -3.52 -9.09
C SER A 10 3.41 -2.56 -9.38
N MET A 11 3.43 -1.39 -8.74
CA MET A 11 2.40 -0.37 -8.86
C MET A 11 2.73 0.66 -9.94
N SER A 12 1.69 1.11 -10.64
CA SER A 12 1.71 2.34 -11.44
C SER A 12 1.44 3.56 -10.55
N GLU A 13 1.80 4.75 -11.00
CA GLU A 13 1.55 5.99 -10.26
C GLU A 13 0.08 6.24 -9.94
N THR A 14 -0.79 5.99 -10.92
CA THR A 14 -2.24 6.17 -10.76
C THR A 14 -2.86 5.14 -9.81
N ASP A 15 -2.35 3.91 -9.78
CA ASP A 15 -2.87 2.86 -8.91
C ASP A 15 -2.32 2.99 -7.49
N ALA A 16 -1.08 3.47 -7.34
CA ALA A 16 -0.47 3.73 -6.04
C ALA A 16 -1.24 4.78 -5.24
N GLU A 17 -1.63 5.91 -5.85
CA GLU A 17 -2.41 6.93 -5.15
C GLU A 17 -3.76 6.38 -4.66
N LYS A 18 -4.44 5.57 -5.49
CA LYS A 18 -5.71 4.93 -5.13
C LYS A 18 -5.52 3.90 -4.02
N LEU A 19 -4.47 3.10 -4.11
CA LEU A 19 -4.15 2.10 -3.10
C LEU A 19 -3.83 2.76 -1.76
N LEU A 20 -3.03 3.83 -1.75
CA LEU A 20 -2.69 4.56 -0.52
C LEU A 20 -3.94 5.12 0.15
N ARG A 21 -4.83 5.78 -0.61
CA ARG A 21 -6.12 6.24 -0.07
C ARG A 21 -6.98 5.10 0.46
N LEU A 22 -6.95 3.93 -0.19
CA LEU A 22 -7.67 2.75 0.30
C LEU A 22 -7.08 2.27 1.63
N LEU A 23 -5.76 2.20 1.74
CA LEU A 23 -5.07 1.78 2.96
C LEU A 23 -5.38 2.75 4.12
N GLU A 24 -5.28 4.07 3.90
CA GLU A 24 -5.67 5.10 4.88
C GLU A 24 -7.11 4.91 5.35
N ASN A 25 -8.07 4.76 4.43
CA ASN A 25 -9.47 4.55 4.79
C ASN A 25 -9.71 3.26 5.58
N LEU A 26 -8.90 2.22 5.37
CA LEU A 26 -9.00 0.96 6.10
C LEU A 26 -8.40 1.09 7.50
N GLU A 27 -7.32 1.84 7.66
CA GLU A 27 -6.67 2.12 8.95
C GLU A 27 -7.53 3.03 9.85
N ASP A 28 -8.36 3.88 9.26
CA ASP A 28 -9.29 4.75 9.99
C ASP A 28 -10.52 4.02 10.59
N LEU A 29 -10.72 2.74 10.26
CA LEU A 29 -11.84 1.96 10.79
C LEU A 29 -11.50 1.41 12.17
N ASP A 30 -12.36 1.70 13.16
CA ASP A 30 -12.18 1.28 14.56
C ASP A 30 -12.03 -0.25 14.75
N ASP A 31 -12.61 -1.04 13.84
CA ASP A 31 -12.60 -2.51 13.89
C ASP A 31 -11.39 -3.16 13.18
N VAL A 32 -10.60 -2.37 12.45
CA VAL A 32 -9.43 -2.87 11.70
C VAL A 32 -8.19 -2.81 12.59
N GLN A 33 -7.57 -3.97 12.82
CA GLN A 33 -6.40 -4.07 13.70
C GLN A 33 -5.08 -3.89 12.95
N GLU A 34 -4.93 -4.50 11.77
CA GLU A 34 -3.69 -4.54 11.00
C GLU A 34 -4.01 -4.63 9.50
N VAL A 35 -3.32 -3.85 8.68
CA VAL A 35 -3.45 -3.86 7.22
C VAL A 35 -2.12 -4.26 6.59
N TYR A 36 -2.16 -5.18 5.62
CA TYR A 36 -0.98 -5.64 4.90
C TYR A 36 -1.24 -5.59 3.39
N SER A 37 -0.24 -5.16 2.63
CA SER A 37 -0.29 -5.12 1.16
C SER A 37 0.93 -5.80 0.57
N ASN A 38 0.77 -6.35 -0.62
CA ASN A 38 1.86 -6.89 -1.44
C ASN A 38 2.27 -5.94 -2.57
N ALA A 39 1.83 -4.68 -2.50
CA ALA A 39 2.18 -3.64 -3.43
C ALA A 39 3.67 -3.28 -3.32
N ASP A 40 4.32 -3.23 -4.48
CA ASP A 40 5.70 -2.82 -4.64
C ASP A 40 5.71 -1.45 -5.34
N PHE A 41 6.24 -0.45 -4.64
CA PHE A 41 6.32 0.93 -5.12
C PHE A 41 7.72 1.16 -5.70
N PRO A 42 7.85 1.34 -7.03
CA PRO A 42 9.15 1.59 -7.64
C PRO A 42 9.82 2.83 -7.05
N GLU A 43 11.16 2.86 -7.01
CA GLU A 43 11.92 4.00 -6.44
C GLU A 43 11.56 5.33 -7.12
N ASP A 44 11.37 5.32 -8.45
CA ASP A 44 10.96 6.49 -9.23
C ASP A 44 9.61 7.05 -8.76
N LEU A 45 8.71 6.16 -8.36
CA LEU A 45 7.38 6.51 -7.88
C LEU A 45 7.43 7.08 -6.46
N LEU A 46 8.23 6.46 -5.58
CA LEU A 46 8.46 6.96 -4.22
C LEU A 46 9.10 8.35 -4.24
N ALA A 47 10.03 8.61 -5.17
CA ALA A 47 10.65 9.91 -5.36
C ALA A 47 9.67 10.97 -5.89
N ALA A 48 8.62 10.58 -6.61
CA ALA A 48 7.56 11.49 -7.06
C ALA A 48 6.56 11.85 -5.95
N MET A 49 6.49 11.02 -4.89
CA MET A 49 5.55 11.17 -3.77
C MET A 49 6.19 11.76 -2.50
N SER A 50 7.50 12.04 -2.51
CA SER A 50 8.25 12.71 -1.43
C SER A 50 8.12 14.23 -1.47
#